data_AF-A0A8T4FLN8-F1
#
_entry.id   AF-A0A8T4FLN8-F1
#
_cell.length_a   1.000
_cell.length_b   1.000
_cell.length_c   1.000
_cell.angle_alpha   90.00
_cell.angle_beta   90.00
_cell.angle_gamma   90.00
#
_symmetry.space_group_name_H-M   'P 1'
#
loop_
_entity.id
_entity.type
_entity.pdbx_description
1 polymer ?
#
loop_
_entity_poly.entity_id
_entity_poly.type
_entity_poly.pdbx_seq_one_letter_code
_entity_poly.pdbx_strand_id
1 'polypeptide(L)'
;MRKEELDRLADTKLYDIADKWYNQMQNALIPFISLPTRTKHNIEYDERSEVWKYGDRETLRNANNAKGATHLLKMAYVVWFIRQQLRENRSSTLREMYYISEGWKRAKFGAQDESNHLIEDLEIITELSREAFHLRPEEDGASIYGPLRIKENTRRGEKVLHCQEDVGESGYSIPNNIENVEFVEHDAKFVIAMETGGMYARLMENGFDEEYNAILVHLK
;
A
#
# COMPACT_ATOMS: atom_id res chain seq x y z
N MET A 1 -0.81 8.95 -13.08
CA MET A 1 -0.50 7.88 -14.06
C MET A 1 -1.78 7.07 -14.27
N ARG A 2 -2.10 6.60 -15.49
CA ARG A 2 -3.31 5.77 -15.67
C ARG A 2 -3.08 4.37 -15.12
N LYS A 3 -4.11 3.73 -14.56
CA LYS A 3 -4.00 2.40 -13.92
C LYS A 3 -3.27 1.36 -14.79
N GLU A 4 -3.64 1.24 -16.06
CA GLU A 4 -3.00 0.30 -17.01
C GLU A 4 -1.50 0.57 -17.26
N GLU A 5 -1.05 1.79 -17.03
CA GLU A 5 0.35 2.18 -17.14
C GLU A 5 1.12 1.82 -15.86
N LEU A 6 0.47 1.97 -14.70
CA LEU A 6 0.99 1.51 -13.42
C LEU A 6 1.13 -0.02 -13.37
N ASP A 7 0.12 -0.75 -13.84
CA ASP A 7 0.15 -2.22 -13.88
C ASP A 7 1.28 -2.73 -14.77
N ARG A 8 1.50 -2.10 -15.93
CA ARG A 8 2.61 -2.45 -16.84
C ARG A 8 3.97 -2.12 -16.25
N LEU A 9 4.09 -0.97 -15.58
CA LEU A 9 5.32 -0.58 -14.89
C LEU A 9 5.63 -1.57 -13.77
N ALA A 10 4.64 -1.92 -12.96
CA ALA A 10 4.77 -2.90 -11.87
C ALA A 10 5.18 -4.28 -12.40
N ASP A 11 4.53 -4.81 -13.45
CA ASP A 11 4.89 -6.10 -14.04
C ASP A 11 6.33 -6.11 -14.59
N THR A 12 6.75 -4.99 -15.20
CA THR A 12 8.12 -4.83 -15.73
C THR A 12 9.16 -4.81 -14.60
N LYS A 13 8.96 -3.97 -13.59
CA LYS A 13 9.87 -3.86 -12.43
C LYS A 13 9.98 -5.19 -11.67
N LEU A 14 8.87 -5.91 -11.53
CA LEU A 14 8.85 -7.24 -10.91
C LEU A 14 9.53 -8.29 -11.80
N TYR A 15 9.41 -8.20 -13.12
CA TYR A 15 10.15 -9.05 -14.06
C TYR A 15 11.67 -8.81 -13.95
N ASP A 16 12.11 -7.56 -13.85
CA ASP A 16 13.53 -7.21 -13.76
C ASP A 16 14.22 -7.86 -12.55
N ILE A 17 13.52 -8.03 -11.43
CA ILE A 17 14.05 -8.74 -10.26
C ILE A 17 14.34 -10.21 -10.61
N ALA A 18 13.37 -10.89 -11.24
CA ALA A 18 13.53 -12.28 -11.65
C ALA A 18 14.59 -12.45 -12.74
N ASP A 19 14.66 -11.51 -13.70
CA ASP A 19 15.65 -11.50 -14.77
C ASP A 19 17.07 -11.30 -14.22
N LYS A 20 17.26 -10.42 -13.24
CA LYS A 20 18.55 -10.26 -12.53
C LYS A 20 19.00 -11.56 -11.89
N TRP A 21 18.13 -12.27 -11.17
CA TRP A 21 18.48 -13.56 -10.59
C TRP A 21 18.78 -14.62 -11.65
N TYR A 22 18.01 -14.64 -12.74
CA TYR A 22 18.22 -15.56 -13.85
C TYR A 22 19.60 -15.35 -14.50
N ASN A 23 19.94 -14.09 -14.81
CA ASN A 23 21.25 -13.73 -15.36
C ASN A 23 22.40 -14.04 -14.39
N GLN A 24 22.23 -13.82 -13.08
CA GLN A 24 23.22 -14.22 -12.09
C GLN A 24 23.45 -15.75 -12.13
N MET A 25 22.39 -16.55 -12.15
CA MET A 25 22.49 -18.01 -12.21
C MET A 25 23.12 -18.50 -13.52
N GLN A 26 22.75 -17.92 -14.67
CA GLN A 26 23.35 -18.26 -15.97
C GLN A 26 24.87 -18.01 -15.98
N ASN A 27 25.33 -16.96 -15.31
CA ASN A 27 26.74 -16.63 -15.16
C ASN A 27 27.44 -17.42 -14.02
N ALA A 28 26.81 -18.47 -13.49
CA ALA A 28 27.29 -19.28 -12.37
C ALA A 28 27.57 -18.46 -11.09
N LEU A 29 26.94 -17.29 -10.95
CA LEU A 29 26.96 -16.49 -9.73
C LEU A 29 25.83 -16.94 -8.81
N ILE A 30 26.09 -16.92 -7.50
CA ILE A 30 25.06 -17.24 -6.52
C ILE A 30 24.09 -16.06 -6.46
N PRO A 31 22.77 -16.28 -6.61
CA PRO A 31 21.80 -15.20 -6.64
C PRO A 31 21.85 -14.33 -5.40
N PHE A 32 21.77 -13.02 -5.62
CA PHE A 32 21.75 -12.03 -4.56
C PHE A 32 20.88 -10.84 -4.92
N ILE A 33 20.41 -10.14 -3.89
CA ILE A 33 19.71 -8.86 -4.00
C ILE A 33 20.30 -7.88 -3.00
N SER A 34 20.40 -6.61 -3.41
CA SER A 34 20.80 -5.51 -2.53
C SER A 34 19.55 -4.83 -1.99
N LEU A 35 19.53 -4.59 -0.69
CA LEU A 35 18.42 -3.93 0.01
C LEU A 35 18.99 -2.85 0.94
N PRO A 36 18.41 -1.67 1.06
CA PRO A 36 18.86 -0.70 2.05
C PRO A 36 18.68 -1.24 3.47
N THR A 37 19.58 -0.84 4.35
CA THR A 37 19.64 -1.35 5.71
C THR A 37 18.61 -0.64 6.58
N ARG A 38 17.67 -1.38 7.16
CA ARG A 38 16.62 -0.86 8.04
C ARG A 38 17.11 -0.67 9.48
N THR A 39 18.05 0.25 9.68
CA THR A 39 18.57 0.59 11.02
C THR A 39 18.42 2.09 11.26
N LYS A 40 18.26 2.51 12.53
CA LYS A 40 18.23 3.94 12.91
C LYS A 40 19.46 4.72 12.44
N HIS A 41 20.57 4.03 12.19
CA HIS A 41 21.83 4.60 11.75
C HIS A 41 21.91 4.74 10.22
N ASN A 42 20.87 4.36 9.49
CA ASN A 42 20.76 4.49 8.03
C ASN A 42 19.53 5.34 7.65
N ILE A 43 19.14 6.26 8.53
CA ILE A 43 18.07 7.21 8.30
C ILE A 43 18.70 8.60 8.29
N GLU A 44 18.54 9.32 7.20
CA GLU A 44 19.13 10.63 6.96
C GLU A 44 18.03 11.64 6.64
N TYR A 45 18.18 12.86 7.15
CA TYR A 45 17.22 13.93 6.87
C TYR A 45 17.56 14.58 5.54
N ASP A 46 16.64 14.54 4.58
CA ASP A 46 16.81 15.22 3.30
C ASP A 46 16.25 16.64 3.40
N GLU A 47 17.15 17.63 3.51
CA GLU A 47 16.81 19.05 3.62
C GLU A 47 15.99 19.58 2.44
N ARG A 48 16.07 18.97 1.25
CA ARG A 48 15.35 19.45 0.06
C ARG A 48 13.89 19.04 0.07
N SER A 49 13.63 17.79 0.49
CA SER A 49 12.29 17.25 0.56
C SER A 49 11.66 17.34 1.95
N GLU A 50 12.41 17.85 2.93
CA GLU A 50 12.01 18.00 4.34
C GLU A 50 11.52 16.70 4.99
N VAL A 51 11.97 15.55 4.49
CA VAL A 51 11.58 14.21 4.97
C VAL A 51 12.80 13.37 5.30
N TRP A 52 12.61 12.41 6.20
CA TRP A 52 13.60 11.39 6.52
C TRP A 52 13.60 10.29 5.46
N LYS A 53 14.77 9.97 4.92
CA LYS A 53 14.97 8.94 3.90
C LYS A 53 15.98 7.90 4.37
N TYR A 54 15.99 6.74 3.71
CA TYR A 54 17.08 5.80 3.87
C TYR A 54 18.38 6.37 3.31
N GLY A 55 19.48 6.22 4.05
CA GLY A 55 20.82 6.54 3.60
C GLY A 55 21.42 5.44 2.71
N ASP A 56 22.69 5.61 2.34
CA ASP A 56 23.37 4.80 1.32
C ASP A 56 23.77 3.38 1.75
N ARG A 57 23.50 2.97 3.01
CA ARG A 57 23.94 1.65 3.48
C ARG A 57 23.04 0.55 3.00
N GLU A 58 23.56 -0.28 2.11
CA GLU A 58 22.87 -1.48 1.65
C GLU A 58 23.41 -2.76 2.31
N THR A 59 22.53 -3.75 2.43
CA THR A 59 22.82 -5.11 2.86
C THR A 59 22.56 -6.06 1.69
N LEU A 60 23.58 -6.86 1.35
CA LEU A 60 23.45 -7.93 0.37
C LEU A 60 22.81 -9.17 1.00
N ARG A 61 21.72 -9.64 0.40
CA ARG A 61 21.08 -10.93 0.71
C ARG A 61 21.39 -11.91 -0.41
N ASN A 62 22.17 -12.95 -0.12
CA ASN A 62 22.58 -13.97 -1.09
C ASN A 62 22.07 -15.37 -0.72
N ALA A 63 21.99 -16.25 -1.71
CA ALA A 63 21.57 -17.65 -1.54
C ALA A 63 22.70 -18.58 -1.01
N ASN A 64 23.79 -18.04 -0.45
CA ASN A 64 24.93 -18.85 0.00
C ASN A 64 24.61 -19.76 1.19
N ASN A 65 23.60 -19.40 1.99
CA ASN A 65 23.16 -20.17 3.15
C ASN A 65 21.66 -20.47 3.07
N ALA A 66 21.21 -21.47 3.83
CA ALA A 66 19.83 -21.92 3.80
C ALA A 66 18.81 -20.82 4.09
N LYS A 67 19.14 -19.87 4.98
CA LYS A 67 18.25 -18.76 5.35
C LYS A 67 18.09 -17.77 4.19
N GLY A 68 19.19 -17.37 3.55
CA GLY A 68 19.18 -16.48 2.39
C GLY A 68 18.55 -17.11 1.17
N ALA A 69 18.82 -18.40 0.93
CA ALA A 69 18.16 -19.15 -0.14
C ALA A 69 16.64 -19.26 0.07
N THR A 70 16.20 -19.53 1.30
CA THR A 70 14.77 -19.56 1.64
C THR A 70 14.11 -18.19 1.47
N HIS A 71 14.80 -17.12 1.86
CA HIS A 71 14.29 -15.77 1.70
C HIS A 71 14.12 -15.37 0.21
N LEU A 72 15.13 -15.62 -0.62
CA LEU A 72 15.04 -15.39 -2.07
C LEU A 72 13.96 -16.26 -2.73
N LEU A 73 13.80 -17.52 -2.27
CA LEU A 73 12.70 -18.38 -2.71
C LEU A 73 11.33 -17.75 -2.37
N LYS A 74 11.11 -17.31 -1.13
CA LYS A 74 9.88 -16.63 -0.72
C LYS A 74 9.62 -15.40 -1.57
N MET A 75 10.67 -14.61 -1.82
CA MET A 75 10.57 -13.40 -2.63
C MET A 75 10.17 -13.71 -4.07
N ALA A 76 10.75 -14.74 -4.69
CA ALA A 76 10.34 -15.20 -6.02
C ALA A 76 8.87 -15.64 -6.07
N TYR A 77 8.37 -16.32 -5.03
CA TYR A 77 6.95 -16.70 -4.94
C TYR A 77 6.04 -15.49 -4.80
N VAL A 78 6.41 -14.48 -4.01
CA VAL A 78 5.63 -13.24 -3.90
C VAL A 78 5.62 -12.46 -5.21
N VAL A 79 6.77 -12.32 -5.87
CA VAL A 79 6.88 -11.70 -7.19
C VAL A 79 5.97 -12.41 -8.20
N TRP A 80 5.99 -13.75 -8.21
CA TRP A 80 5.08 -14.53 -9.04
C TRP A 80 3.60 -14.27 -8.69
N PHE A 81 3.25 -14.30 -7.40
CA PHE A 81 1.88 -14.06 -6.92
C PHE A 81 1.36 -12.70 -7.36
N ILE A 82 2.10 -11.62 -7.10
CA ILE A 82 1.72 -10.25 -7.48
C ILE A 82 1.51 -10.16 -9.00
N ARG A 83 2.41 -10.74 -9.79
CA ARG A 83 2.27 -10.72 -11.26
C ARG A 83 1.05 -11.47 -11.76
N GLN A 84 0.65 -12.57 -11.11
CA GLN A 84 -0.62 -13.22 -11.42
C GLN A 84 -1.81 -12.30 -11.09
N GLN A 85 -1.78 -11.63 -9.94
CA GLN A 85 -2.84 -10.70 -9.52
C GLN A 85 -2.99 -9.52 -10.49
N LEU A 86 -1.88 -8.96 -10.97
CA LEU A 86 -1.88 -7.90 -12.01
C LEU A 86 -2.51 -8.41 -13.31
N ARG A 87 -2.12 -9.60 -13.79
CA ARG A 87 -2.66 -10.19 -15.04
C ARG A 87 -4.15 -10.53 -14.94
N GLU A 88 -4.60 -11.01 -13.80
CA GLU A 88 -6.00 -11.36 -13.55
C GLU A 88 -6.86 -10.16 -13.12
N ASN A 89 -6.24 -8.96 -12.98
CA ASN A 89 -6.86 -7.75 -12.44
C ASN A 89 -7.59 -8.02 -11.10
N ARG A 90 -6.95 -8.81 -10.23
CA ARG A 90 -7.42 -9.14 -8.88
C ARG A 90 -6.61 -8.39 -7.84
N SER A 91 -7.25 -8.12 -6.71
CA SER A 91 -6.63 -7.52 -5.53
C SER A 91 -6.70 -8.47 -4.36
N SER A 92 -5.68 -8.46 -3.50
CA SER A 92 -5.65 -9.24 -2.26
C SER A 92 -5.17 -8.40 -1.09
N THR A 93 -5.55 -8.78 0.12
CA THR A 93 -5.00 -8.17 1.33
C THR A 93 -3.66 -8.80 1.74
N LEU A 94 -2.94 -8.14 2.64
CA LEU A 94 -1.70 -8.68 3.19
C LEU A 94 -1.93 -9.98 4.00
N ARG A 95 -3.04 -10.17 4.73
CA ARG A 95 -3.30 -11.47 5.40
C ARG A 95 -3.79 -12.51 4.42
N GLU A 96 -4.57 -12.15 3.39
CA GLU A 96 -4.94 -13.10 2.33
C GLU A 96 -3.69 -13.69 1.67
N MET A 97 -2.71 -12.86 1.33
CA MET A 97 -1.43 -13.35 0.79
C MET A 97 -0.71 -14.28 1.79
N TYR A 98 -0.70 -13.96 3.08
CA TYR A 98 -0.14 -14.83 4.12
C TYR A 98 -0.82 -16.20 4.14
N TYR A 99 -2.16 -16.25 4.10
CA TYR A 99 -2.89 -17.52 4.06
C TYR A 99 -2.68 -18.30 2.76
N ILE A 100 -2.61 -17.61 1.61
CA ILE A 100 -2.28 -18.24 0.32
C ILE A 100 -0.86 -18.85 0.38
N SER A 101 0.06 -18.22 1.10
CA SER A 101 1.43 -18.71 1.25
C SER A 101 1.54 -20.07 1.95
N GLU A 102 0.55 -20.48 2.75
CA GLU A 102 0.52 -21.83 3.34
C GLU A 102 0.54 -22.93 2.25
N GLY A 103 0.05 -22.62 1.05
CA GLY A 103 0.13 -23.50 -0.12
C GLY A 103 1.52 -23.59 -0.76
N TRP A 104 2.46 -22.69 -0.43
CA TRP A 104 3.78 -22.58 -1.08
C TRP A 104 4.85 -23.54 -0.52
N LYS A 105 4.45 -24.54 0.27
CA LYS A 105 5.34 -25.57 0.85
C LYS A 105 6.50 -24.93 1.62
N ARG A 106 7.75 -25.03 1.11
CA ARG A 106 8.95 -24.47 1.74
C ARG A 106 9.02 -22.94 1.69
N ALA A 107 8.24 -22.32 0.82
CA ALA A 107 8.17 -20.87 0.67
C ALA A 107 7.02 -20.23 1.48
N LYS A 108 6.38 -20.96 2.40
CA LYS A 108 5.36 -20.38 3.27
C LYS A 108 5.94 -19.40 4.28
N PHE A 109 5.15 -18.40 4.66
CA PHE A 109 5.53 -17.49 5.73
C PHE A 109 5.40 -18.16 7.10
N GLY A 110 6.33 -17.85 8.01
CA GLY A 110 6.27 -18.32 9.39
C GLY A 110 5.42 -17.41 10.30
N ALA A 111 5.27 -16.15 9.91
CA ALA A 111 4.49 -15.13 10.61
C ALA A 111 4.07 -14.02 9.62
N GLN A 112 3.03 -13.26 9.96
CA GLN A 112 2.56 -12.13 9.15
C GLN A 112 3.65 -11.06 8.98
N ASP A 113 4.47 -10.81 9.99
CA ASP A 113 5.55 -9.82 9.88
C ASP A 113 6.56 -10.16 8.78
N GLU A 114 6.75 -11.46 8.49
CA GLU A 114 7.64 -11.90 7.44
C GLU A 114 7.10 -11.52 6.04
N SER A 115 5.79 -11.62 5.83
CA SER A 115 5.18 -11.21 4.56
C SER A 115 5.19 -9.69 4.42
N ASN A 116 4.88 -8.97 5.50
CA ASN A 116 4.91 -7.50 5.52
C ASN A 116 6.30 -6.96 5.15
N HIS A 117 7.36 -7.47 5.79
CA HIS A 117 8.72 -7.03 5.51
C HIS A 117 9.16 -7.30 4.06
N LEU A 118 8.73 -8.43 3.49
CA LEU A 118 9.06 -8.79 2.12
C LEU A 118 8.34 -7.87 1.11
N ILE A 119 7.08 -7.51 1.38
CA ILE A 119 6.38 -6.51 0.56
C ILE A 119 7.07 -5.15 0.63
N GLU A 120 7.46 -4.70 1.82
CA GLU A 120 8.22 -3.45 1.96
C GLU A 120 9.57 -3.50 1.22
N ASP A 121 10.24 -4.66 1.18
CA ASP A 121 11.46 -4.83 0.37
C ASP A 121 11.17 -4.65 -1.13
N LEU A 122 10.04 -5.20 -1.60
CA LEU A 122 9.60 -5.00 -2.98
C LEU A 122 9.22 -3.55 -3.28
N GLU A 123 8.57 -2.85 -2.36
CA GLU A 123 8.25 -1.42 -2.51
C GLU A 123 9.53 -0.61 -2.73
N ILE A 124 10.56 -0.90 -1.94
CA ILE A 124 11.86 -0.21 -2.02
C ILE A 124 12.60 -0.56 -3.32
N ILE A 125 12.68 -1.83 -3.70
CA ILE A 125 13.42 -2.25 -4.90
C ILE A 125 12.78 -1.73 -6.18
N THR A 126 11.45 -1.69 -6.22
CA THR A 126 10.70 -1.28 -7.41
C THR A 126 10.40 0.22 -7.45
N GLU A 127 10.54 0.90 -6.31
CA GLU A 127 10.11 2.30 -6.10
C GLU A 127 8.60 2.50 -6.34
N LEU A 128 7.81 1.46 -6.06
CA LEU A 128 6.35 1.45 -6.20
C LEU A 128 5.70 1.18 -4.85
N SER A 129 4.54 1.76 -4.59
CA SER A 129 3.78 1.46 -3.38
C SER A 129 3.07 0.11 -3.50
N ARG A 130 2.73 -0.53 -2.37
CA ARG A 130 1.99 -1.80 -2.33
C ARG A 130 0.68 -1.79 -3.09
N GLU A 131 0.01 -0.64 -3.19
CA GLU A 131 -1.23 -0.48 -3.94
C GLU A 131 -1.01 -0.74 -5.44
N ALA A 132 0.17 -0.38 -5.98
CA ALA A 132 0.56 -0.69 -7.35
C ALA A 132 0.73 -2.20 -7.60
N PHE A 133 0.84 -3.01 -6.53
CA PHE A 133 0.86 -4.47 -6.60
C PHE A 133 -0.53 -5.10 -6.42
N HIS A 134 -1.59 -4.28 -6.40
CA HIS A 134 -2.94 -4.67 -6.01
C HIS A 134 -3.01 -5.31 -4.61
N LEU A 135 -2.06 -4.97 -3.74
CA LEU A 135 -2.07 -5.37 -2.34
C LEU A 135 -2.75 -4.28 -1.51
N ARG A 136 -3.74 -4.68 -0.71
CA ARG A 136 -4.54 -3.75 0.08
C ARG A 136 -4.27 -3.90 1.58
N PRO A 137 -4.30 -2.79 2.34
CA PRO A 137 -4.37 -2.86 3.79
C PRO A 137 -5.69 -3.51 4.23
N GLU A 138 -5.67 -4.11 5.41
CA GLU A 138 -6.86 -4.69 6.03
C GLU A 138 -7.59 -3.75 6.97
N GLU A 139 -6.91 -2.70 7.44
CA GLU A 139 -7.53 -1.76 8.36
C GLU A 139 -8.68 -1.03 7.68
N ASP A 140 -9.82 -1.00 8.37
CA ASP A 140 -10.97 -0.21 7.98
C ASP A 140 -10.56 1.26 8.02
N GLY A 141 -10.67 1.92 6.87
CA GLY A 141 -10.22 3.29 6.68
C GLY A 141 -10.86 4.30 7.65
N ALA A 142 -10.22 5.47 7.67
CA ALA A 142 -10.76 6.66 8.30
C ALA A 142 -12.16 7.00 7.76
N SER A 143 -12.95 7.71 8.56
CA SER A 143 -14.24 8.25 8.12
C SER A 143 -14.10 9.73 7.77
N ILE A 144 -14.80 10.18 6.75
CA ILE A 144 -14.86 11.58 6.33
C ILE A 144 -16.28 12.12 6.48
N TYR A 145 -16.43 13.33 7.01
CA TYR A 145 -17.68 14.08 7.04
C TYR A 145 -17.45 15.55 6.69
N GLY A 146 -18.33 16.15 5.90
CA GLY A 146 -18.31 17.57 5.58
C GLY A 146 -18.60 17.89 4.10
N PRO A 147 -18.40 19.15 3.68
CA PRO A 147 -18.83 19.66 2.37
C PRO A 147 -17.91 19.22 1.23
N LEU A 148 -18.01 17.94 0.90
CA LEU A 148 -17.23 17.24 -0.11
C LEU A 148 -18.14 16.33 -0.94
N ARG A 149 -18.05 16.44 -2.27
CA ARG A 149 -18.71 15.55 -3.21
C ARG A 149 -17.69 14.61 -3.82
N ILE A 150 -17.93 13.32 -3.65
CA ILE A 150 -17.09 12.26 -4.19
C ILE A 150 -17.88 11.42 -5.16
N LYS A 151 -17.18 10.88 -6.16
CA LYS A 151 -17.69 9.88 -7.08
C LYS A 151 -16.97 8.58 -6.81
N GLU A 152 -17.71 7.57 -6.40
CA GLU A 152 -17.19 6.22 -6.16
C GLU A 152 -17.63 5.26 -7.26
N ASN A 153 -16.66 4.62 -7.90
CA ASN A 153 -16.89 3.56 -8.86
C ASN A 153 -17.03 2.21 -8.15
N THR A 154 -18.27 1.86 -7.84
CA THR A 154 -18.61 0.58 -7.19
C THR A 154 -18.85 -0.52 -8.24
N ARG A 155 -18.83 -1.80 -7.82
CA ARG A 155 -19.22 -2.94 -8.68
C ARG A 155 -20.66 -2.84 -9.22
N ARG A 156 -21.50 -1.98 -8.64
CA ARG A 156 -22.91 -1.79 -9.02
C ARG A 156 -23.12 -0.54 -9.89
N GLY A 157 -22.06 0.18 -10.23
CA GLY A 157 -22.10 1.41 -11.02
C GLY A 157 -21.42 2.58 -10.31
N GLU A 158 -21.36 3.70 -11.03
CA GLU A 158 -20.85 4.97 -10.51
C GLU A 158 -21.89 5.58 -9.56
N LYS A 159 -21.46 5.96 -8.36
CA LYS A 159 -22.31 6.67 -7.39
C LYS A 159 -21.64 7.98 -7.00
N VAL A 160 -22.36 9.09 -7.20
CA VAL A 160 -21.95 10.39 -6.66
C VAL A 160 -22.61 10.56 -5.30
N LEU A 161 -21.82 10.92 -4.30
CA LEU A 161 -22.20 11.04 -2.90
C LEU A 161 -21.72 12.38 -2.35
N HIS A 162 -22.58 13.06 -1.61
CA HIS A 162 -22.18 14.16 -0.76
C HIS A 162 -21.84 13.63 0.63
N CYS A 163 -20.62 13.89 1.13
CA CYS A 163 -20.11 13.43 2.43
C CYS A 163 -20.75 14.12 3.65
N GLN A 164 -21.93 14.73 3.49
CA GLN A 164 -22.67 15.41 4.54
C GLN A 164 -24.17 15.07 4.43
N GLU A 165 -24.73 15.15 3.23
CA GLU A 165 -26.16 14.89 2.98
C GLU A 165 -26.47 13.41 2.76
N ASP A 166 -25.58 12.66 2.10
CA ASP A 166 -25.84 11.28 1.66
C ASP A 166 -25.26 10.21 2.60
N VAL A 167 -24.73 10.61 3.75
CA VAL A 167 -24.02 9.74 4.72
C VAL A 167 -24.65 9.81 6.10
N GLY A 168 -24.62 8.71 6.85
CA GLY A 168 -25.12 8.66 8.22
C GLY A 168 -24.15 9.29 9.23
N GLU A 169 -24.47 9.16 10.53
CA GLU A 169 -23.67 9.71 11.64
C GLU A 169 -22.23 9.19 11.71
N SER A 170 -21.89 8.12 11.00
CA SER A 170 -20.53 7.60 10.88
C SER A 170 -19.68 8.30 9.81
N GLY A 171 -20.30 9.15 8.99
CA GLY A 171 -19.72 9.72 7.77
C GLY A 171 -19.46 8.70 6.66
N TYR A 172 -18.80 9.16 5.60
CA TYR A 172 -18.31 8.32 4.51
C TYR A 172 -17.09 7.51 4.98
N SER A 173 -17.18 6.19 4.98
CA SER A 173 -16.03 5.33 5.27
C SER A 173 -15.14 5.28 4.03
N ILE A 174 -13.87 5.68 4.15
CA ILE A 174 -12.93 5.62 3.03
C ILE A 174 -12.72 4.14 2.65
N PRO A 175 -12.97 3.75 1.40
CA PRO A 175 -12.72 2.39 0.97
C PRO A 175 -11.23 2.12 0.87
N ASN A 176 -10.82 0.87 1.10
CA ASN A 176 -9.41 0.46 0.99
C ASN A 176 -8.84 0.64 -0.43
N ASN A 177 -9.71 0.83 -1.44
CA ASN A 177 -9.30 1.13 -2.81
C ASN A 177 -9.60 2.58 -3.17
N ILE A 178 -8.66 3.47 -2.87
CA ILE A 178 -8.80 4.91 -3.11
C ILE A 178 -8.78 5.23 -4.62
N GLU A 179 -8.21 4.35 -5.46
CA GLU A 179 -8.22 4.55 -6.93
C GLU A 179 -9.63 4.63 -7.55
N ASN A 180 -10.63 4.08 -6.86
CA ASN A 180 -12.02 4.12 -7.32
C ASN A 180 -12.79 5.37 -6.87
N VAL A 181 -12.15 6.26 -6.12
CA VAL A 181 -12.76 7.47 -5.56
C VAL A 181 -12.21 8.69 -6.28
N GLU A 182 -13.09 9.48 -6.88
CA GLU A 182 -12.76 10.74 -7.54
C GLU A 182 -13.38 11.91 -6.76
N PHE A 183 -12.58 12.96 -6.53
CA PHE A 183 -13.09 14.21 -5.98
C PHE A 183 -13.80 15.00 -7.09
N VAL A 184 -15.07 15.35 -6.85
CA VAL A 184 -15.89 16.10 -7.82
C VAL A 184 -15.86 17.57 -7.48
N GLU A 185 -16.20 17.92 -6.25
CA GLU A 185 -16.40 19.30 -5.80
C GLU A 185 -16.21 19.38 -4.27
N HIS A 186 -15.74 20.51 -3.77
CA HIS A 186 -15.66 20.78 -2.33
C HIS A 186 -15.83 22.27 -2.04
N ASP A 187 -16.49 22.60 -0.94
CA ASP A 187 -16.64 23.97 -0.42
C ASP A 187 -15.82 24.23 0.85
N ALA A 188 -15.06 23.21 1.28
CA ALA A 188 -14.29 23.24 2.51
C ALA A 188 -13.10 24.22 2.45
N LYS A 189 -12.91 24.98 3.53
CA LYS A 189 -11.78 25.90 3.74
C LYS A 189 -10.55 25.19 4.35
N PHE A 190 -10.77 24.16 5.16
CA PHE A 190 -9.71 23.40 5.80
C PHE A 190 -10.19 21.99 6.18
N VAL A 191 -9.22 21.13 6.51
CA VAL A 191 -9.45 19.74 6.92
C VAL A 191 -8.96 19.57 8.37
N ILE A 192 -9.76 18.92 9.21
CA ILE A 192 -9.39 18.55 10.58
C ILE A 192 -9.29 17.03 10.67
N ALA A 193 -8.10 16.53 10.97
CA ALA A 193 -7.90 15.14 11.32
C ALA A 193 -8.01 14.93 12.83
N MET A 194 -8.80 13.95 13.26
CA MET A 194 -9.09 13.65 14.67
C MET A 194 -8.92 12.17 14.95
N GLU A 195 -8.20 11.85 16.02
CA GLU A 195 -8.00 10.47 16.47
C GLU A 195 -9.19 9.94 17.30
N THR A 196 -9.85 10.80 18.07
CA THR A 196 -10.91 10.34 18.98
C THR A 196 -12.28 10.40 18.34
N GLY A 197 -12.91 9.23 18.14
CA GLY A 197 -14.27 9.14 17.59
C GLY A 197 -15.33 9.89 18.40
N GLY A 198 -15.13 10.04 19.71
CA GLY A 198 -16.00 10.86 20.56
C GLY A 198 -15.96 12.34 20.18
N MET A 199 -14.78 12.91 19.90
CA MET A 199 -14.65 14.31 19.46
C MET A 199 -15.23 14.50 18.06
N TYR A 200 -14.99 13.55 17.16
CA TYR A 200 -15.57 13.54 15.82
C TYR A 200 -17.10 13.58 15.87
N ALA A 201 -17.73 12.69 16.67
CA ALA A 201 -19.17 12.69 16.85
C ALA A 201 -19.71 14.01 17.43
N ARG A 202 -19.01 14.58 18.42
CA ARG A 202 -19.42 15.86 19.04
C ARG A 202 -19.34 17.04 18.08
N LEU A 203 -18.32 17.11 17.22
CA LEU A 203 -18.20 18.19 16.25
C LEU A 203 -19.23 18.09 15.13
N MET A 204 -19.57 16.88 14.70
CA MET A 204 -20.70 16.65 13.79
C MET A 204 -22.03 17.03 14.44
N GLU A 205 -22.29 16.62 15.68
CA GLU A 205 -23.51 17.00 16.41
C GLU A 205 -23.68 18.52 16.56
N ASN A 206 -22.57 19.26 16.68
CA ASN A 206 -22.58 20.72 16.80
C ASN A 206 -22.64 21.45 15.45
N GLY A 207 -22.62 20.74 14.31
CA GLY A 207 -22.65 21.34 12.96
C GLY A 207 -21.40 22.15 12.62
N PHE A 208 -20.24 21.79 13.19
CA PHE A 208 -19.00 22.53 13.00
C PHE A 208 -18.55 22.56 11.52
N ASP A 209 -18.81 21.47 10.80
CA ASP A 209 -18.53 21.33 9.37
C ASP A 209 -19.28 22.36 8.52
N GLU A 210 -20.53 22.67 8.85
CA GLU A 210 -21.34 23.71 8.20
C GLU A 210 -20.94 25.12 8.61
N GLU A 211 -20.70 25.37 9.90
CA GLU A 211 -20.40 26.71 10.41
C GLU A 211 -19.05 27.23 9.87
N TYR A 212 -18.05 26.35 9.78
CA TYR A 212 -16.70 26.71 9.40
C TYR A 212 -16.30 26.26 7.99
N ASN A 213 -17.18 25.56 7.26
CA ASN A 213 -16.87 24.86 6.01
C ASN A 213 -15.63 23.98 6.18
N ALA A 214 -15.69 23.01 7.09
CA ALA A 214 -14.55 22.14 7.42
C ALA A 214 -14.83 20.69 7.06
N ILE A 215 -13.83 19.98 6.54
CA ILE A 215 -13.90 18.52 6.39
C ILE A 215 -13.33 17.89 7.66
N LEU A 216 -14.14 17.07 8.31
CA LEU A 216 -13.79 16.29 9.48
C LEU A 216 -13.32 14.89 9.04
N VAL A 217 -12.12 14.50 9.44
CA VAL A 217 -11.55 13.17 9.15
C VAL A 217 -11.28 12.46 10.48
N HIS A 218 -11.95 11.34 10.71
CA HIS A 218 -11.72 10.49 11.86
C HIS A 218 -10.68 9.42 11.53
N LEU A 219 -9.50 9.54 12.12
CA LEU A 219 -8.42 8.56 12.08
C LEU A 219 -8.74 7.47 13.10
N LYS A 220 -8.94 6.22 12.64
CA LYS A 220 -9.15 5.05 13.50
C LYS A 220 -7.83 4.37 13.85
#